data_AF-A0A2N1Z8I7-F1
#
_entry.id   AF-A0A2N1Z8I7-F1
#
_cell.length_a   1.000
_cell.length_b   1.000
_cell.length_c   1.000
_cell.angle_alpha   90.00
_cell.angle_beta   90.00
_cell.angle_gamma   90.00
#
_symmetry.space_group_name_H-M   'P 1'
#
loop_
_entity.id
_entity.type
_entity.pdbx_description
1 polymer ?
#
loop_
_entity_poly.entity_id
_entity_poly.type
_entity_poly.pdbx_seq_one_letter_code
_entity_poly.pdbx_strand_id
1 'polypeptide(L)'
;MSKSSQFVSSSIEQVLLGLARGLRDAQAVLDEMPPTDSYGRPRSSYHLPYLDFTIKATMETTQQGNESEPSRNLGVNSARIKKLPLMHLKLPSLKANAEPSNNSTELTSTFSGRLVSIPPSNNLPTNRLLTRAMTDAQKPEVRHIQVNLSNTVGDRISGAGIEFNLDIETSLKLSQLAGVAASFNEDKLKAAVRFSQRVVMTDDAGDAAIEIQLDKTLPANANVVVLISSGPTMTQLILSP
;
A
#
# COMPACT_ATOMS: atom_id res chain seq x y z
N MET A 1 -0.13 -37.21 20.79
CA MET A 1 0.54 -35.90 20.73
C MET A 1 0.74 -35.39 22.16
N SER A 2 1.97 -35.20 22.63
CA SER A 2 2.23 -34.78 24.02
C SER A 2 1.87 -33.31 24.23
N LYS A 3 1.46 -32.94 25.44
CA LYS A 3 1.15 -31.54 25.81
C LYS A 3 2.33 -30.58 25.60
N SER A 4 3.56 -31.08 25.66
CA SER A 4 4.78 -30.32 25.38
C SER A 4 4.90 -29.91 23.91
N SER A 5 4.49 -30.78 22.98
CA SER A 5 4.49 -30.48 21.55
C SER A 5 3.49 -29.37 21.18
N GLN A 6 2.30 -29.36 21.82
CA GLN A 6 1.30 -28.31 21.62
C GLN A 6 1.76 -26.94 22.14
N PHE A 7 2.45 -26.90 23.28
CA PHE A 7 2.96 -25.66 23.85
C PHE A 7 4.04 -25.01 22.95
N VAL A 8 5.01 -25.81 22.47
CA VAL A 8 6.08 -25.34 21.58
C VAL A 8 5.51 -24.79 20.27
N SER A 9 4.53 -25.47 19.67
CA SER A 9 3.87 -25.01 18.44
C SER A 9 3.20 -23.65 18.63
N SER A 10 2.52 -23.44 19.76
CA SER A 10 1.79 -22.19 20.03
C SER A 10 2.73 -21.01 20.26
N SER A 11 3.86 -21.21 20.95
CA SER A 11 4.86 -20.16 21.13
C SER A 11 5.56 -19.77 19.83
N ILE A 12 5.84 -20.74 18.95
CA ILE A 12 6.45 -20.47 17.64
C ILE A 12 5.49 -19.67 16.76
N GLU A 13 4.21 -20.04 16.74
CA GLU A 13 3.18 -19.30 16.00
C GLU A 13 3.13 -17.83 16.45
N GLN A 14 3.18 -17.57 17.76
CA GLN A 14 3.19 -16.21 18.29
C GLN A 14 4.45 -15.42 17.88
N VAL A 15 5.62 -16.06 17.88
CA VAL A 15 6.87 -15.43 17.42
C VAL A 15 6.80 -15.10 15.92
N LEU A 16 6.33 -16.03 15.09
CA LEU A 16 6.18 -15.81 13.65
C LEU A 16 5.16 -14.71 13.34
N LEU A 17 4.04 -14.68 14.06
CA LEU A 17 3.03 -13.63 13.96
C LEU A 17 3.60 -12.26 14.36
N GLY A 18 4.41 -12.21 15.43
CA GLY A 18 5.10 -11.01 15.88
C GLY A 18 6.10 -10.49 14.84
N LEU A 19 6.91 -11.38 14.26
CA LEU A 19 7.85 -11.03 13.19
C LEU A 19 7.14 -10.51 11.94
N ALA A 20 6.05 -11.16 11.52
CA ALA A 20 5.28 -10.74 10.36
C ALA A 20 4.65 -9.34 10.55
N ARG A 21 4.13 -9.05 11.75
CA ARG A 21 3.60 -7.73 12.09
C ARG A 21 4.71 -6.68 12.13
N GLY A 22 5.81 -6.95 12.84
CA GLY A 22 6.94 -6.03 12.91
C GLY A 22 7.55 -5.71 11.54
N LEU A 23 7.62 -6.69 10.64
CA LEU A 23 8.07 -6.48 9.26
C LEU A 23 7.11 -5.60 8.47
N ARG A 24 5.80 -5.83 8.59
CA ARG A 24 4.77 -4.99 7.96
C ARG A 24 4.85 -3.54 8.46
N ASP A 25 4.96 -3.35 9.76
CA ASP A 25 5.01 -2.02 10.37
C ASP A 25 6.29 -1.28 9.97
N ALA A 26 7.44 -1.98 9.93
CA ALA A 26 8.69 -1.40 9.45
C ALA A 26 8.60 -1.00 7.96
N GLN A 27 7.95 -1.82 7.12
CA GLN A 27 7.74 -1.47 5.72
C GLN A 27 6.81 -0.28 5.56
N ALA A 28 5.74 -0.18 6.36
CA ALA A 28 4.84 0.98 6.33
C ALA A 28 5.57 2.29 6.64
N VAL A 29 6.48 2.29 7.63
CA VAL A 29 7.32 3.47 7.96
C VAL A 29 8.30 3.82 6.82
N LEU A 30 8.84 2.82 6.11
CA LEU A 30 9.68 3.07 4.95
C LEU A 30 8.88 3.64 3.77
N ASP A 31 7.64 3.19 3.59
CA ASP A 31 6.74 3.64 2.51
C ASP A 31 6.19 5.06 2.77
N GLU A 32 6.08 5.48 4.03
CA GLU A 32 5.70 6.86 4.42
C GLU A 32 6.79 7.91 4.16
N MET A 33 8.01 7.49 3.79
CA MET A 33 9.08 8.44 3.48
C MET A 33 8.77 9.21 2.19
N PRO A 34 8.91 10.55 2.17
CA PRO A 34 8.71 11.33 0.97
C PRO A 34 9.59 10.83 -0.18
N PRO A 35 9.04 10.70 -1.40
CA PRO A 35 9.77 10.16 -2.55
C PRO A 35 10.89 11.09 -3.02
N THR A 36 10.94 12.33 -2.54
CA THR A 36 11.94 13.33 -2.90
C THR A 36 12.60 13.94 -1.67
N ASP A 37 13.89 14.27 -1.77
CA ASP A 37 14.55 15.10 -0.76
C ASP A 37 14.04 16.57 -0.82
N SER A 38 14.50 17.41 0.11
CA SER A 38 14.18 18.84 0.16
C SER A 38 14.64 19.65 -1.06
N TYR A 39 15.45 19.06 -1.93
CA TYR A 39 15.95 19.61 -3.18
C TYR A 39 15.27 18.95 -4.41
N GLY A 40 14.18 18.19 -4.21
CA GLY A 40 13.39 17.60 -5.28
C GLY A 40 14.04 16.38 -5.96
N ARG A 41 15.12 15.85 -5.41
CA ARG A 41 15.80 14.67 -6.00
C ARG A 41 15.07 13.39 -5.59
N PRO A 42 14.84 12.43 -6.51
CA PRO A 42 14.22 11.16 -6.17
C PRO A 42 15.09 10.41 -5.17
N ARG A 43 14.49 9.96 -4.07
CA ARG A 43 15.14 9.10 -3.07
C ARG A 43 14.84 7.65 -3.43
N SER A 44 15.84 6.79 -3.30
CA SER A 44 15.65 5.34 -3.46
C SER A 44 14.69 4.83 -2.38
N SER A 45 13.50 4.38 -2.78
CA SER A 45 12.62 3.63 -1.89
C SER A 45 13.23 2.26 -1.60
N TYR A 46 13.13 1.80 -0.37
CA TYR A 46 13.67 0.52 0.05
C TYR A 46 12.52 -0.41 0.43
N HIS A 47 12.33 -1.48 -0.33
CA HIS A 47 11.43 -2.57 -0.02
C HIS A 47 12.22 -3.81 0.38
N LEU A 48 11.80 -4.50 1.44
CA LEU A 48 12.34 -5.79 1.83
C LEU A 48 11.60 -6.91 1.07
N PRO A 49 12.18 -7.54 0.03
CA PRO A 49 11.47 -8.55 -0.77
C PRO A 49 11.27 -9.85 0.01
N TYR A 50 12.26 -10.25 0.81
CA TYR A 50 12.20 -11.43 1.65
C TYR A 50 13.06 -11.29 2.91
N LEU A 51 12.67 -12.01 3.96
CA LEU A 51 13.44 -12.16 5.20
C LEU A 51 13.61 -13.65 5.50
N ASP A 52 14.86 -14.11 5.44
CA ASP A 52 15.23 -15.46 5.86
C ASP A 52 15.43 -15.47 7.38
N PHE A 53 14.84 -16.45 8.07
CA PHE A 53 15.02 -16.61 9.51
C PHE A 53 15.42 -18.03 9.88
N THR A 54 16.14 -18.16 10.98
CA THR A 54 16.47 -19.44 11.63
C THR A 54 16.34 -19.27 13.14
N ILE A 55 15.41 -20.00 13.76
CA ILE A 55 15.12 -19.95 15.19
C ILE A 55 15.57 -21.27 15.81
N LYS A 56 16.41 -21.19 16.84
CA LYS A 56 16.81 -22.34 17.67
C LYS A 56 16.09 -22.25 19.01
N ALA A 57 15.35 -23.29 19.37
CA ALA A 57 14.67 -23.40 20.66
C ALA A 57 15.27 -24.55 21.46
N THR A 58 15.74 -24.24 22.67
CA THR A 58 16.26 -25.23 23.63
C THR A 58 15.31 -25.29 24.81
N MET A 59 14.79 -26.48 25.13
CA MET A 59 13.94 -26.71 26.30
C MET A 59 14.71 -27.51 27.36
N GLU A 60 14.81 -26.96 28.57
CA GLU A 60 15.35 -27.64 29.74
C GLU A 60 14.22 -27.93 30.73
N THR A 61 13.97 -29.20 31.04
CA THR A 61 12.99 -29.60 32.07
C THR A 61 13.71 -29.87 33.39
N THR A 62 13.55 -28.98 34.37
CA THR A 62 14.06 -29.23 35.73
C THR A 62 13.03 -30.05 36.50
N GLN A 63 13.31 -31.35 36.70
CA GLN A 63 12.60 -32.15 37.70
C GLN A 63 13.15 -31.78 39.08
N GLN A 64 12.38 -31.02 39.87
CA GLN A 64 12.74 -30.75 41.25
C GLN A 64 12.44 -32.01 42.07
N GLY A 65 13.50 -32.73 42.45
CA GLY A 65 13.45 -33.92 43.30
C GLY A 65 12.97 -33.58 44.72
N ASN A 66 12.19 -34.49 45.28
CA ASN A 66 11.59 -34.40 46.61
C ASN A 66 12.66 -34.17 47.70
N GLU A 67 12.55 -33.06 48.44
CA GLU A 67 13.14 -32.94 49.77
C GLU A 67 12.12 -33.40 50.82
N SER A 68 12.62 -34.22 51.74
CA SER A 68 11.89 -35.00 52.74
C SER A 68 11.28 -34.11 53.84
N GLU A 69 9.95 -34.12 53.95
CA GLU A 69 9.22 -33.62 55.13
C GLU A 69 9.11 -34.72 56.21
N PRO A 70 9.32 -34.43 57.51
CA PRO A 70 8.89 -35.32 58.58
C PRO A 70 7.42 -35.07 58.92
N SER A 71 6.60 -36.09 58.67
CA SER A 71 5.36 -36.51 59.38
C SER A 71 4.61 -35.47 60.23
N ARG A 72 3.35 -35.20 59.86
CA ARG A 72 2.19 -35.41 60.75
C ARG A 72 0.87 -35.49 59.96
N ASN A 73 0.13 -36.57 60.24
CA ASN A 73 -1.19 -36.89 59.73
C ASN A 73 -2.28 -35.90 60.17
N LEU A 74 -3.22 -35.56 59.29
CA LEU A 74 -4.68 -35.85 59.35
C LEU A 74 -5.47 -34.92 58.40
N GLY A 75 -6.34 -35.51 57.57
CA GLY A 75 -7.67 -34.95 57.33
C GLY A 75 -7.95 -34.19 56.02
N VAL A 76 -8.52 -34.92 55.05
CA VAL A 76 -9.68 -34.57 54.20
C VAL A 76 -9.67 -33.29 53.34
N ASN A 77 -9.77 -33.52 52.02
CA ASN A 77 -10.26 -32.67 50.91
C ASN A 77 -9.51 -31.36 50.61
N SER A 78 -8.65 -31.39 49.60
CA SER A 78 -8.19 -30.18 48.93
C SER A 78 -7.90 -30.40 47.43
N ALA A 79 -8.23 -29.36 46.67
CA ALA A 79 -8.41 -29.34 45.23
C ALA A 79 -7.13 -29.62 44.42
N ARG A 80 -7.29 -30.23 43.23
CA ARG A 80 -6.22 -30.38 42.23
C ARG A 80 -5.78 -29.00 41.72
N ILE A 81 -4.72 -28.45 42.30
CA ILE A 81 -4.00 -27.30 41.76
C ILE A 81 -3.22 -27.76 40.51
N LYS A 82 -3.68 -27.36 39.32
CA LYS A 82 -2.94 -27.57 38.06
C LYS A 82 -1.72 -26.66 38.04
N LYS A 83 -0.52 -27.26 38.08
CA LYS A 83 0.78 -26.58 37.92
C LYS A 83 0.89 -25.98 36.51
N LEU A 84 1.11 -24.68 36.39
CA LEU A 84 1.50 -24.02 35.14
C LEU A 84 3.05 -24.01 35.03
N PRO A 85 3.62 -24.36 33.87
CA PRO A 85 5.06 -24.20 33.65
C PRO A 85 5.40 -22.70 33.43
N LEU A 86 6.34 -22.17 34.21
CA LEU A 86 6.93 -20.85 33.98
C LEU A 86 8.24 -20.98 33.19
N MET A 87 8.41 -20.14 32.18
CA MET A 87 9.61 -20.04 31.36
C MET A 87 10.58 -19.05 31.99
N HIS A 88 11.83 -19.45 32.22
CA HIS A 88 12.91 -18.54 32.62
C HIS A 88 13.89 -18.41 31.45
N LEU A 89 14.01 -17.22 30.86
CA LEU A 89 15.06 -16.92 29.90
C LEU A 89 16.38 -16.75 30.67
N LYS A 90 17.29 -17.71 30.50
CA LYS A 90 18.64 -17.65 31.06
C LYS A 90 19.54 -16.82 30.13
N LEU A 91 19.98 -15.66 30.59
CA LEU A 91 21.12 -14.96 29.98
C LEU A 91 22.43 -15.69 30.36
N PRO A 92 23.46 -15.71 29.50
CA PRO A 92 24.67 -16.48 29.76
C PRO A 92 25.50 -15.84 30.88
N SER A 93 25.67 -16.54 31.99
CA SER A 93 26.62 -16.18 33.05
C SER A 93 28.00 -16.75 32.74
N LEU A 94 28.99 -15.87 32.60
CA LEU A 94 30.40 -16.24 32.55
C LEU A 94 30.90 -16.52 33.97
N LYS A 95 30.92 -17.79 34.41
CA LYS A 95 31.92 -18.40 35.32
C LYS A 95 31.54 -19.82 35.81
N ALA A 96 32.36 -20.78 35.38
CA ALA A 96 32.91 -21.97 36.05
C ALA A 96 32.03 -22.94 36.90
N ASN A 97 31.98 -24.18 36.40
CA ASN A 97 32.07 -25.50 37.06
C ASN A 97 31.43 -25.72 38.45
N ALA A 98 30.24 -26.34 38.43
CA ALA A 98 29.82 -27.34 39.42
C ALA A 98 28.77 -28.28 38.78
N GLU A 99 29.09 -29.57 38.66
CA GLU A 99 28.18 -30.63 38.24
C GLU A 99 27.28 -31.06 39.41
N PRO A 100 25.96 -31.05 39.24
CA PRO A 100 25.11 -32.10 39.79
C PRO A 100 24.35 -32.81 38.66
N SER A 101 24.43 -34.14 38.65
CA SER A 101 23.75 -35.02 37.71
C SER A 101 22.23 -34.92 37.88
N ASN A 102 21.60 -34.02 37.15
CA ASN A 102 20.17 -33.97 36.91
C ASN A 102 19.93 -34.46 35.49
N ASN A 103 19.07 -35.47 35.32
CA ASN A 103 18.62 -35.93 34.00
C ASN A 103 17.78 -34.83 33.32
N SER A 104 18.44 -33.83 32.75
CA SER A 104 17.82 -32.84 31.89
C SER A 104 17.70 -33.45 30.49
N THR A 105 16.47 -33.61 30.01
CA THR A 105 16.24 -33.92 28.61
C THR A 105 16.26 -32.60 27.86
N GLU A 106 17.39 -32.29 27.22
CA GLU A 106 17.52 -31.14 26.34
C GLU A 106 16.87 -31.46 24.99
N LEU A 107 15.81 -30.75 24.63
CA LEU A 107 15.20 -30.83 23.30
C LEU A 107 15.58 -29.58 22.51
N THR A 108 16.45 -29.74 21.51
CA THR A 108 16.86 -28.67 20.59
C THR A 108 16.09 -28.78 19.29
N SER A 109 15.28 -27.76 18.96
CA SER A 109 14.53 -27.68 17.70
C SER A 109 15.01 -26.48 16.89
N THR A 110 15.33 -26.69 15.62
CA THR A 110 15.71 -25.62 14.67
C THR A 110 14.60 -25.43 13.65
N PHE A 111 14.09 -24.21 13.52
CA PHE A 111 13.06 -23.82 12.54
C PHE A 111 13.63 -22.78 11.60
N SER A 112 13.59 -23.04 10.29
CA SER A 112 13.98 -22.08 9.26
C SER A 112 12.80 -21.81 8.33
N GLY A 113 12.76 -20.60 7.79
CA GLY A 113 11.72 -20.18 6.87
C GLY A 113 12.04 -18.84 6.22
N ARG A 114 11.19 -18.46 5.27
CA ARG A 114 11.28 -17.20 4.55
C ARG A 114 9.95 -16.46 4.65
N LEU A 115 9.98 -15.24 5.17
CA LEU A 115 8.87 -14.29 5.00
C LEU A 115 9.06 -13.61 3.64
N VAL A 116 8.01 -13.55 2.84
CA VAL A 116 8.00 -12.83 1.55
C VAL A 116 7.05 -11.67 1.69
N SER A 117 7.49 -10.45 1.39
CA SER A 117 6.58 -9.32 1.33
C SER A 117 5.85 -9.35 -0.02
N ILE A 118 4.52 -9.29 0.02
CA ILE A 118 3.70 -9.10 -1.17
C ILE A 118 3.15 -7.68 -1.04
N PRO A 119 3.68 -6.72 -1.83
CA PRO A 119 3.20 -5.35 -1.80
C PRO A 119 1.69 -5.30 -2.06
N PRO A 120 0.93 -4.41 -1.40
CA PRO A 120 -0.51 -4.26 -1.64
C PRO A 120 -0.86 -3.83 -3.07
N SER A 121 0.13 -3.39 -3.87
CA SER A 121 0.10 -3.15 -5.31
C SER A 121 1.44 -3.65 -5.89
N ASN A 122 1.60 -4.63 -6.78
CA ASN A 122 0.86 -4.93 -7.97
C ASN A 122 1.35 -6.29 -8.52
N ASN A 123 0.44 -7.23 -8.65
CA ASN A 123 0.35 -8.08 -9.84
C ASN A 123 -0.99 -7.83 -10.57
N LEU A 124 -1.70 -6.74 -10.20
CA LEU A 124 -2.93 -6.32 -10.83
C LEU A 124 -2.60 -5.21 -11.84
N PRO A 125 -3.06 -5.33 -13.09
CA PRO A 125 -2.88 -4.27 -14.07
C PRO A 125 -3.55 -2.98 -13.58
N THR A 126 -2.81 -1.87 -13.53
CA THR A 126 -3.38 -0.56 -13.16
C THR A 126 -3.83 0.18 -14.41
N ASN A 127 -4.96 0.87 -14.33
CA ASN A 127 -5.50 1.63 -15.45
C ASN A 127 -4.64 2.86 -15.74
N ARG A 128 -4.41 3.11 -17.03
CA ARG A 128 -3.66 4.21 -17.61
C ARG A 128 -4.55 4.91 -18.62
N LEU A 129 -4.60 6.22 -18.50
CA LEU A 129 -5.46 7.09 -19.30
C LEU A 129 -4.54 7.99 -20.12
N LEU A 130 -4.54 7.81 -21.43
CA LEU A 130 -3.75 8.61 -22.37
C LEU A 130 -4.70 9.53 -23.12
N THR A 131 -4.38 10.81 -23.18
CA THR A 131 -5.24 11.82 -23.79
C THR A 131 -4.45 12.63 -24.80
N ARG A 132 -5.11 12.97 -25.90
CA ARG A 132 -4.54 13.80 -26.96
C ARG A 132 -5.57 14.81 -27.45
N ALA A 133 -5.21 16.08 -27.43
CA ALA A 133 -5.94 17.12 -28.14
C ALA A 133 -5.41 17.26 -29.57
N MET A 134 -6.34 17.40 -30.52
CA MET A 134 -6.06 17.71 -31.92
C MET A 134 -6.91 18.92 -32.32
N THR A 135 -6.33 19.80 -33.13
CA THR A 135 -7.03 20.95 -33.69
C THR A 135 -7.27 20.71 -35.17
N ASP A 136 -8.49 20.98 -35.64
CA ASP A 136 -8.80 20.95 -37.07
C ASP A 136 -8.38 22.29 -37.70
N ALA A 137 -7.63 22.24 -38.80
CA ALA A 137 -7.19 23.41 -39.55
C ALA A 137 -8.37 24.21 -40.13
N GLN A 138 -9.50 23.57 -40.41
CA GLN A 138 -10.70 24.26 -40.93
C GLN A 138 -11.58 24.84 -39.82
N LYS A 139 -11.50 24.31 -38.60
CA LYS A 139 -12.27 24.72 -37.43
C LYS A 139 -11.36 24.88 -36.21
N PRO A 140 -10.58 25.97 -36.15
CA PRO A 140 -9.64 26.20 -35.05
C PRO A 140 -10.33 26.46 -33.71
N GLU A 141 -11.65 26.62 -33.68
CA GLU A 141 -12.47 26.73 -32.47
C GLU A 141 -12.88 25.37 -31.89
N VAL A 142 -12.66 24.26 -32.63
CA VAL A 142 -12.99 22.91 -32.19
C VAL A 142 -11.71 22.16 -31.85
N ARG A 143 -11.71 21.51 -30.69
CA ARG A 143 -10.66 20.59 -30.23
C ARG A 143 -11.23 19.18 -30.23
N HIS A 144 -10.65 18.30 -31.04
CA HIS A 144 -10.93 16.88 -31.00
C HIS A 144 -10.07 16.24 -29.93
N ILE A 145 -10.69 15.71 -28.88
CA ILE A 145 -10.00 15.03 -27.79
C ILE A 145 -10.16 13.54 -28.00
N GLN A 146 -9.04 12.85 -28.19
CA GLN A 146 -8.99 11.39 -28.21
C GLN A 146 -8.43 10.91 -26.87
N VAL A 147 -9.10 9.91 -26.31
CA VAL A 147 -8.75 9.29 -25.05
C VAL A 147 -8.58 7.80 -25.29
N ASN A 148 -7.51 7.23 -24.77
CA ASN A 148 -7.30 5.80 -24.75
C ASN A 148 -7.17 5.32 -23.29
N LEU A 149 -7.96 4.31 -22.95
CA LEU A 149 -7.90 3.64 -21.66
C LEU A 149 -7.27 2.25 -21.83
N SER A 150 -6.10 2.07 -21.21
CA SER A 150 -5.39 0.80 -21.18
C SER A 150 -5.04 0.41 -19.75
N ASN A 151 -4.60 -0.81 -19.52
CA ASN A 151 -3.92 -1.18 -18.28
C ASN A 151 -2.38 -1.14 -18.44
N THR A 152 -1.62 -1.39 -17.37
CA THR A 152 -0.15 -1.46 -17.40
C THR A 152 0.40 -2.67 -18.15
N VAL A 153 -0.41 -3.70 -18.38
CA VAL A 153 -0.06 -4.88 -19.18
C VAL A 153 -0.30 -4.62 -20.68
N GLY A 154 -1.02 -3.56 -21.02
CA GLY A 154 -1.29 -3.14 -22.40
C GLY A 154 -2.70 -3.50 -22.91
N ASP A 155 -3.52 -4.18 -22.10
CA ASP A 155 -4.90 -4.50 -22.50
C ASP A 155 -5.71 -3.21 -22.60
N ARG A 156 -6.55 -3.17 -23.63
CA ARG A 156 -7.51 -2.08 -23.86
C ARG A 156 -8.77 -2.34 -23.06
N ILE A 157 -9.32 -1.28 -22.46
CA ILE A 157 -10.50 -1.38 -21.60
C ILE A 157 -11.71 -0.81 -22.35
N SER A 158 -12.60 -1.67 -22.81
CA SER A 158 -13.85 -1.30 -23.48
C SER A 158 -15.01 -1.11 -22.50
N GLY A 159 -16.02 -0.33 -22.89
CA GLY A 159 -17.24 -0.10 -22.11
C GLY A 159 -17.04 0.70 -20.80
N ALA A 160 -15.87 1.32 -20.61
CA ALA A 160 -15.58 2.15 -19.45
C ALA A 160 -16.05 3.59 -19.67
N GLY A 161 -16.68 4.17 -18.65
CA GLY A 161 -17.12 5.57 -18.69
C GLY A 161 -15.96 6.54 -18.48
N ILE A 162 -15.69 7.36 -19.48
CA ILE A 162 -14.75 8.48 -19.41
C ILE A 162 -15.55 9.76 -19.20
N GLU A 163 -15.24 10.46 -18.12
CA GLU A 163 -15.85 11.72 -17.74
C GLU A 163 -14.93 12.89 -18.08
N PHE A 164 -15.52 13.94 -18.61
CA PHE A 164 -14.85 15.19 -18.98
C PHE A 164 -15.43 16.33 -18.16
N ASN A 165 -14.58 16.91 -17.32
CA ASN A 165 -14.93 17.99 -16.41
C ASN A 165 -14.05 19.20 -16.66
N LEU A 166 -14.60 20.39 -16.42
CA LEU A 166 -13.86 21.65 -16.53
C LEU A 166 -13.34 22.04 -15.15
N ASP A 167 -12.02 22.19 -15.00
CA ASP A 167 -11.43 22.75 -13.78
C ASP A 167 -11.41 24.27 -13.88
N ILE A 168 -12.46 24.88 -13.33
CA ILE A 168 -12.68 26.33 -13.37
C ILE A 168 -11.57 27.07 -12.62
N GLU A 169 -11.21 26.59 -11.42
CA GLU A 169 -10.27 27.27 -10.54
C GLU A 169 -8.87 27.31 -11.19
N THR A 170 -8.38 26.17 -11.66
CA THR A 170 -7.07 26.08 -12.30
C THR A 170 -7.05 26.82 -13.64
N SER A 171 -8.13 26.73 -14.43
CA SER A 171 -8.24 27.48 -15.70
C SER A 171 -8.14 29.00 -15.49
N LEU A 172 -8.86 29.54 -14.50
CA LEU A 172 -8.83 30.98 -14.22
C LEU A 172 -7.46 31.41 -13.71
N LYS A 173 -6.84 30.65 -12.81
CA LYS A 173 -5.49 30.94 -12.30
C LYS A 173 -4.45 30.93 -13.42
N LEU A 174 -4.43 29.89 -14.26
CA LEU A 174 -3.47 29.80 -15.37
C LEU A 174 -3.72 30.86 -16.43
N SER A 175 -4.97 31.25 -16.66
CA SER A 175 -5.31 32.34 -17.59
C SER A 175 -4.83 33.70 -17.07
N GLN A 176 -5.02 33.98 -15.78
CA GLN A 176 -4.51 35.20 -15.14
C GLN A 176 -2.99 35.28 -15.19
N LEU A 177 -2.30 34.17 -14.92
CA LEU A 177 -0.83 34.07 -15.05
C LEU A 177 -0.35 34.28 -16.50
N ALA A 178 -1.16 33.88 -17.48
CA ALA A 178 -0.90 34.10 -18.89
C ALA A 178 -1.25 35.54 -19.37
N GLY A 179 -1.70 36.42 -18.46
CA GLY A 179 -1.99 37.82 -18.75
C GLY A 179 -3.42 38.11 -19.22
N VAL A 180 -4.36 37.19 -19.00
CA VAL A 180 -5.79 37.45 -19.25
C VAL A 180 -6.31 38.45 -18.22
N ALA A 181 -7.14 39.39 -18.67
CA ALA A 181 -7.72 40.42 -17.80
C ALA A 181 -8.51 39.81 -16.62
N ALA A 182 -8.43 40.44 -15.44
CA ALA A 182 -9.16 40.01 -14.25
C ALA A 182 -10.70 40.04 -14.40
N SER A 183 -11.21 40.67 -15.47
CA SER A 183 -12.63 40.63 -15.84
C SER A 183 -13.07 39.30 -16.46
N PHE A 184 -12.13 38.39 -16.74
CA PHE A 184 -12.42 37.00 -17.11
C PHE A 184 -12.75 36.20 -15.86
N ASN A 185 -13.99 35.75 -15.77
CA ASN A 185 -14.57 35.08 -14.60
C ASN A 185 -15.12 33.69 -14.96
N GLU A 186 -15.59 32.98 -13.94
CA GLU A 186 -16.18 31.64 -14.08
C GLU A 186 -17.33 31.59 -15.10
N ASP A 187 -18.24 32.56 -15.07
CA ASP A 187 -19.40 32.58 -15.98
C ASP A 187 -18.98 32.69 -17.45
N LYS A 188 -17.99 33.54 -17.74
CA LYS A 188 -17.43 33.68 -19.09
C LYS A 188 -16.74 32.41 -19.55
N LEU A 189 -15.98 31.76 -18.67
CA LEU A 189 -15.32 30.49 -18.98
C LEU A 189 -16.35 29.38 -19.25
N LYS A 190 -17.38 29.25 -18.41
CA LYS A 190 -18.46 28.26 -18.60
C LYS A 190 -19.28 28.50 -19.86
N ALA A 191 -19.52 29.76 -20.23
CA ALA A 191 -20.23 30.11 -21.45
C ALA A 191 -19.39 29.82 -22.70
N ALA A 192 -18.07 30.00 -22.61
CA ALA A 192 -17.15 29.87 -23.73
C ALA A 192 -16.73 28.42 -24.03
N VAL A 193 -16.84 27.48 -23.08
CA VAL A 193 -16.44 26.08 -23.28
C VAL A 193 -17.67 25.18 -23.38
N ARG A 194 -17.84 24.52 -24.53
CA ARG A 194 -18.93 23.56 -24.75
C ARG A 194 -18.39 22.17 -25.05
N PHE A 195 -18.88 21.19 -24.30
CA PHE A 195 -18.60 19.78 -24.51
C PHE A 195 -19.71 19.18 -25.36
N SER A 196 -19.34 18.44 -26.42
CA SER A 196 -20.29 17.62 -27.18
C SER A 196 -20.99 16.61 -26.28
N GLN A 197 -20.22 15.93 -25.42
CA GLN A 197 -20.68 15.02 -24.38
C GLN A 197 -19.76 15.14 -23.17
N ARG A 198 -20.30 14.95 -21.96
CA ARG A 198 -19.51 14.95 -20.71
C ARG A 198 -19.11 13.56 -20.24
N VAL A 199 -19.80 12.53 -20.68
CA VAL A 199 -19.48 11.14 -20.37
C VAL A 199 -19.56 10.35 -21.66
N VAL A 200 -18.50 9.62 -21.99
CA VAL A 200 -18.41 8.77 -23.18
C VAL A 200 -17.89 7.40 -22.78
N MET A 201 -18.48 6.35 -23.34
CA MET A 201 -18.01 4.99 -23.13
C MET A 201 -16.88 4.67 -24.12
N THR A 202 -15.86 3.96 -23.65
CA THR A 202 -14.82 3.43 -24.55
C THR A 202 -15.38 2.37 -25.50
N ASP A 203 -14.89 2.37 -26.73
CA ASP A 203 -15.18 1.36 -27.73
C ASP A 203 -14.39 0.05 -27.50
N ASP A 204 -14.52 -0.91 -28.43
CA ASP A 204 -13.82 -2.20 -28.37
C ASP A 204 -12.29 -2.08 -28.45
N ALA A 205 -11.77 -0.95 -28.95
CA ALA A 205 -10.34 -0.62 -28.97
C ALA A 205 -9.86 0.09 -27.69
N GLY A 206 -10.77 0.35 -26.74
CA GLY A 206 -10.50 1.12 -25.53
C GLY A 206 -10.35 2.62 -25.78
N ASP A 207 -10.85 3.10 -26.92
CA ASP A 207 -10.79 4.49 -27.32
C ASP A 207 -12.13 5.20 -27.08
N ALA A 208 -12.06 6.49 -26.76
CA ALA A 208 -13.20 7.39 -26.71
C ALA A 208 -12.80 8.74 -27.30
N ALA A 209 -13.73 9.39 -27.99
CA ALA A 209 -13.50 10.68 -28.60
C ALA A 209 -14.63 11.66 -28.27
N ILE A 210 -14.26 12.92 -28.02
CA ILE A 210 -15.20 14.02 -27.91
C ILE A 210 -14.71 15.24 -28.66
N GLU A 211 -15.64 16.12 -28.98
CA GLU A 211 -15.37 17.46 -29.42
C GLU A 211 -15.61 18.45 -28.28
N ILE A 212 -14.66 19.36 -28.09
CA ILE A 212 -14.79 20.53 -27.22
C ILE A 212 -14.73 21.77 -28.10
N GLN A 213 -15.80 22.56 -28.07
CA GLN A 213 -15.87 23.83 -28.77
C GLN A 213 -15.48 24.96 -27.82
N LEU A 214 -14.53 25.78 -28.27
CA LEU A 214 -14.06 26.99 -27.61
C LEU A 214 -14.62 28.20 -28.36
N ASP A 215 -15.43 29.00 -27.68
CA ASP A 215 -16.03 30.19 -28.27
C ASP A 215 -14.97 31.27 -28.52
N LYS A 216 -15.18 32.11 -29.55
CA LYS A 216 -14.29 33.23 -29.92
C LYS A 216 -14.21 34.33 -28.86
N THR A 217 -15.13 34.32 -27.91
CA THR A 217 -15.10 35.17 -26.71
C THR A 217 -14.00 34.78 -25.73
N LEU A 218 -13.40 33.59 -25.87
CA LEU A 218 -12.27 33.16 -25.07
C LEU A 218 -11.02 33.97 -25.45
N PRO A 219 -10.33 34.62 -24.49
CA PRO A 219 -9.09 35.35 -24.76
C PRO A 219 -8.00 34.44 -25.34
N ALA A 220 -7.22 34.93 -26.33
CA ALA A 220 -6.22 34.13 -27.05
C ALA A 220 -5.13 33.49 -26.15
N ASN A 221 -4.85 34.10 -25.00
CA ASN A 221 -3.90 33.62 -23.99
C ASN A 221 -4.57 32.88 -22.83
N ALA A 222 -5.87 32.57 -22.92
CA ALA A 222 -6.56 31.79 -21.90
C ALA A 222 -6.13 30.33 -21.93
N ASN A 223 -6.01 29.74 -20.74
CA ASN A 223 -5.70 28.33 -20.56
C ASN A 223 -6.93 27.65 -19.95
N VAL A 224 -7.49 26.69 -20.69
CA VAL A 224 -8.66 25.90 -20.27
C VAL A 224 -8.18 24.53 -19.82
N VAL A 225 -8.38 24.20 -18.55
CA VAL A 225 -7.99 22.92 -17.96
C VAL A 225 -9.18 21.97 -17.94
N VAL A 226 -9.04 20.86 -18.65
CA VAL A 226 -10.02 19.78 -18.70
C VAL A 226 -9.49 18.61 -17.87
N LEU A 227 -10.28 18.18 -16.89
CA LEU A 227 -10.08 16.98 -16.11
C LEU A 227 -10.74 15.82 -16.83
N ILE A 228 -9.99 14.76 -17.09
CA ILE A 228 -10.46 13.57 -17.77
C ILE A 228 -10.27 12.40 -16.82
N SER A 229 -11.35 11.72 -16.45
CA SER A 229 -11.32 10.66 -15.45
C SER A 229 -12.09 9.42 -15.89
N SER A 230 -11.64 8.25 -15.44
CA SER A 230 -12.34 6.98 -15.57
C SER A 230 -12.11 6.18 -14.29
N GLY A 231 -13.14 6.09 -13.43
CA GLY A 231 -13.02 5.49 -12.11
C GLY A 231 -11.96 6.22 -11.25
N PRO A 232 -10.95 5.51 -10.70
CA PRO A 232 -9.92 6.12 -9.86
C PRO A 232 -8.79 6.81 -10.66
N THR A 233 -8.75 6.64 -11.98
CA THR A 233 -7.68 7.21 -12.82
C THR A 233 -8.10 8.58 -13.36
N MET A 234 -7.26 9.59 -13.16
CA MET A 234 -7.47 10.95 -13.63
C MET A 234 -6.25 11.46 -14.39
N THR A 235 -6.49 12.25 -15.42
CA THR A 235 -5.47 13.04 -16.13
C THR A 235 -6.00 14.45 -16.41
N GLN A 236 -5.10 15.37 -16.71
CA GLN A 236 -5.42 16.76 -17.00
C GLN A 236 -4.92 17.13 -18.38
N LEU A 237 -5.71 17.94 -19.09
CA LEU A 237 -5.38 18.44 -20.41
C LEU A 237 -5.59 19.95 -20.44
N ILE A 238 -4.56 20.68 -20.87
CA ILE A 238 -4.64 22.14 -21.03
C ILE A 238 -4.91 22.43 -22.50
N LEU A 239 -5.98 23.16 -22.77
CA LEU A 239 -6.36 23.65 -24.08
C LEU A 239 -6.13 25.15 -24.13
N SER A 240 -5.47 25.60 -25.18
CA SER A 240 -5.38 27.01 -25.55
C SER A 240 -6.23 27.24 -26.80
N PRO A 241 -6.94 28.38 -26.90
CA PRO A 241 -7.75 28.74 -28.06
C PRO A 241 -6.94 28.91 -29.35
#